data_AF-A0A170ZJX9-F1
#
_entry.id   AF-A0A170ZJX9-F1
#
_cell.length_a   1.000
_cell.length_b   1.000
_cell.length_c   1.000
_cell.angle_alpha   90.00
_cell.angle_beta   90.00
_cell.angle_gamma   90.00
#
_symmetry.space_group_name_H-M   'P 1'
#
loop_
_entity.id
_entity.type
_entity.pdbx_description
1 polymer ?
#
loop_
_entity_poly.entity_id
_entity_poly.type
_entity_poly.pdbx_seq_one_letter_code
_entity_poly.pdbx_strand_id
1 'polypeptide(L)'
;ILQQALVGPAPNQLVLSYLKHSLSSQLVSYASVLQRIAKFDGFHKPHCISCLLEFIESIQSGITCRGKPEEGILASAILNLVHWLLQCYHHAVSNNAEPTADMIQKPVSILHGMLNCDFLTAMLYLAKHDDIDLYNEVVKKCQEIEELLLQHEHIAAAAPFQETLRGTKCHGCAVRLSELV
;
A
#
# COMPACT_ATOMS: atom_id res chain seq x y z
N ILE A 1 14.70 14.10 -0.05
CA ILE A 1 13.40 14.58 0.48
C ILE A 1 12.76 13.53 1.40
N LEU A 2 12.31 12.35 0.93
CA LEU A 2 11.67 11.36 1.82
C LEU A 2 12.58 10.92 2.99
N GLN A 3 13.87 10.71 2.75
CA GLN A 3 14.83 10.42 3.83
C GLN A 3 14.83 11.51 4.91
N GLN A 4 14.79 12.79 4.51
CA GLN A 4 14.77 13.93 5.44
C GLN A 4 13.44 14.04 6.20
N ALA A 5 12.34 13.57 5.62
CA ALA A 5 11.05 13.48 6.31
C ALA A 5 11.08 12.46 7.46
N LEU A 6 12.02 11.51 7.41
CA LEU A 6 12.15 10.39 8.35
C LEU A 6 13.38 10.52 9.28
N VAL A 7 14.08 11.66 9.25
CA VAL A 7 15.18 11.95 10.19
C VAL A 7 14.60 12.50 11.49
N GLY A 8 14.72 11.73 12.57
CA GLY A 8 14.33 12.14 13.92
C GLY A 8 13.40 11.16 14.64
N PRO A 9 13.00 11.45 15.90
CA PRO A 9 12.07 10.62 16.67
C PRO A 9 10.62 10.71 16.14
N ALA A 10 10.29 11.75 15.37
CA ALA A 10 9.00 11.96 14.74
C ALA A 10 9.17 12.40 13.28
N PRO A 11 8.25 12.03 12.37
CA PRO A 11 8.31 12.44 10.97
C PRO A 11 8.16 13.96 10.80
N ASN A 12 8.97 14.54 9.90
CA ASN A 12 8.90 15.97 9.60
C ASN A 12 7.73 16.27 8.65
N GLN A 13 6.60 16.67 9.24
CA GLN A 13 5.35 17.00 8.55
C GLN A 13 5.48 18.12 7.50
N LEU A 14 6.44 19.04 7.67
CA LEU A 14 6.70 20.09 6.67
C LEU A 14 7.30 19.50 5.39
N VAL A 15 8.20 18.52 5.53
CA VAL A 15 8.82 17.84 4.39
C VAL A 15 7.78 16.97 3.65
N LEU A 16 6.87 16.32 4.39
CA LEU A 16 5.74 15.58 3.79
C LEU A 16 4.77 16.52 3.05
N SER A 17 4.43 17.66 3.64
CA SER A 17 3.58 18.68 3.01
C SER A 17 4.22 19.24 1.73
N TYR A 18 5.54 19.49 1.76
CA TYR A 18 6.30 19.91 0.58
C TYR A 18 6.32 18.83 -0.51
N LEU A 19 6.47 17.56 -0.12
CA LEU A 19 6.43 16.44 -1.06
C LEU A 19 5.04 16.31 -1.71
N LYS A 20 3.97 16.46 -0.94
CA LYS A 20 2.59 16.49 -1.45
C LYS A 20 2.40 17.61 -2.47
N HIS A 21 2.85 18.82 -2.14
CA HIS A 21 2.79 19.95 -3.07
C HIS A 21 3.61 19.70 -4.34
N SER A 22 4.78 19.06 -4.21
CA SER A 22 5.64 18.70 -5.34
C SER A 22 4.99 17.68 -6.28
N LEU A 23 4.25 16.71 -5.73
CA LEU A 23 3.42 15.77 -6.51
C LEU A 23 2.28 16.50 -7.24
N SER A 24 1.53 17.35 -6.54
CA SER A 24 0.44 18.14 -7.15
C SER A 24 0.93 19.08 -8.25
N SER A 25 2.13 19.65 -8.07
CA SER A 25 2.81 20.52 -9.05
C SER A 25 3.52 19.73 -10.14
N GLN A 26 3.45 18.40 -10.13
CA GLN A 26 4.12 17.49 -11.07
C GLN A 26 5.64 17.69 -11.15
N LEU A 27 6.27 18.20 -10.08
CA LEU A 27 7.73 18.32 -10.00
C LEU A 27 8.40 16.98 -9.76
N VAL A 28 7.66 16.04 -9.15
CA VAL A 28 8.09 14.67 -8.87
C VAL A 28 7.00 13.71 -9.36
N SER A 29 7.37 12.53 -9.86
CA SER A 29 6.42 11.50 -10.29
C SER A 29 5.88 10.70 -9.09
N TYR A 30 4.62 10.24 -9.20
CA TYR A 30 4.02 9.36 -8.20
C TYR A 30 4.81 8.04 -8.08
N ALA A 31 5.19 7.44 -9.21
CA ALA A 31 5.93 6.18 -9.24
C ALA A 31 7.21 6.22 -8.39
N SER A 32 8.04 7.26 -8.52
CA SER A 32 9.29 7.36 -7.75
C SER A 32 9.06 7.54 -6.25
N VAL A 33 7.99 8.25 -5.86
CA VAL A 33 7.64 8.41 -4.45
C VAL A 33 7.13 7.08 -3.86
N LEU A 34 6.24 6.39 -4.56
CA LEU A 34 5.69 5.10 -4.14
C LEU A 34 6.80 4.05 -4.00
N GLN A 35 7.70 3.92 -4.97
CA GLN A 35 8.86 3.03 -4.85
C GLN A 35 9.75 3.37 -3.66
N ARG A 36 9.92 4.66 -3.35
CA ARG A 36 10.75 5.07 -2.23
C ARG A 36 10.10 4.71 -0.89
N ILE A 37 8.78 4.80 -0.80
CA ILE A 37 8.02 4.39 0.39
C ILE A 37 8.06 2.87 0.54
N ALA A 38 7.84 2.12 -0.54
CA ALA A 38 7.87 0.65 -0.53
C ALA A 38 9.22 0.05 -0.08
N LYS A 39 10.32 0.80 -0.22
CA LYS A 39 11.66 0.41 0.26
C LYS A 39 11.89 0.69 1.75
N PHE A 40 10.91 1.23 2.48
CA PHE A 40 11.05 1.50 3.90
C PHE A 40 10.83 0.23 4.73
N ASP A 41 11.89 -0.28 5.35
CA ASP A 41 11.91 -1.51 6.16
C ASP A 41 11.88 -1.23 7.68
N GLY A 42 11.71 0.03 8.07
CA GLY A 42 11.70 0.50 9.46
C GLY A 42 10.42 0.17 10.23
N PHE A 43 9.90 -1.06 10.12
CA PHE A 43 8.64 -1.49 10.77
C PHE A 43 8.67 -1.39 12.30
N HIS A 44 9.86 -1.39 12.90
CA HIS A 44 10.08 -1.12 14.32
C HIS A 44 9.76 0.32 14.77
N LYS A 45 9.46 1.24 13.82
CA LYS A 45 9.08 2.64 14.08
C LYS A 45 7.61 2.88 13.73
N PRO A 46 6.65 2.57 14.63
CA PRO A 46 5.22 2.65 14.33
C PRO A 46 4.78 4.06 13.93
N HIS A 47 5.35 5.11 14.53
CA HIS A 47 5.06 6.50 14.16
C HIS A 47 5.48 6.85 12.73
N CYS A 48 6.60 6.33 12.25
CA CYS A 48 7.04 6.54 10.86
C CYS A 48 6.10 5.85 9.88
N ILE A 49 5.71 4.60 10.18
CA ILE A 49 4.77 3.84 9.35
C ILE A 49 3.41 4.55 9.29
N SER A 50 2.85 4.96 10.44
CA SER A 50 1.56 5.65 10.49
C SER A 50 1.57 6.93 9.64
N CYS A 51 2.61 7.76 9.73
CA CYS A 51 2.70 8.97 8.89
C CYS A 51 2.89 8.66 7.40
N LEU A 52 3.59 7.58 7.04
CA LEU A 52 3.70 7.15 5.64
C LEU A 52 2.35 6.68 5.10
N LEU A 53 1.59 5.92 5.90
CA LEU A 53 0.24 5.47 5.54
C LEU A 53 -0.72 6.66 5.35
N GLU A 54 -0.73 7.62 6.28
CA GLU A 54 -1.51 8.87 6.14
C GLU A 54 -1.10 9.65 4.88
N PHE A 55 0.19 9.72 4.60
CA PHE A 55 0.68 10.40 3.41
C PHE A 55 0.17 9.73 2.14
N ILE A 56 0.25 8.40 2.04
CA ILE A 56 -0.23 7.60 0.90
C ILE A 56 -1.73 7.83 0.70
N GLU A 57 -2.53 7.69 1.75
CA GLU A 57 -3.99 7.92 1.71
C GLU A 57 -4.31 9.32 1.18
N SER A 58 -3.53 10.32 1.59
CA SER A 58 -3.73 11.72 1.19
C SER A 58 -3.36 12.03 -0.27
N ILE A 59 -2.58 11.18 -0.94
CA ILE A 59 -2.15 11.34 -2.34
C ILE A 59 -2.82 10.36 -3.31
N GLN A 60 -3.50 9.34 -2.79
CA GLN A 60 -4.05 8.22 -3.57
C GLN A 60 -5.00 8.67 -4.68
N SER A 61 -5.85 9.66 -4.42
CA SER A 61 -6.79 10.21 -5.41
C SER A 61 -6.12 10.96 -6.56
N GLY A 62 -4.85 11.34 -6.42
CA GLY A 62 -4.08 12.05 -7.46
C GLY A 62 -3.26 11.14 -8.38
N ILE A 63 -3.13 9.85 -8.03
CA ILE A 63 -2.28 8.89 -8.78
C ILE A 63 -2.89 8.67 -10.15
N THR A 64 -2.22 9.18 -11.18
CA THR A 64 -2.66 9.14 -12.58
C THR A 64 -1.45 9.16 -13.50
N CYS A 65 -1.54 8.54 -14.68
CA CYS A 65 -0.50 8.67 -15.71
C CYS A 65 -0.67 10.00 -16.44
N ARG A 66 0.34 10.89 -16.35
CA ARG A 66 0.33 12.20 -17.03
C ARG A 66 1.30 12.28 -18.22
N GLY A 67 1.57 11.14 -18.86
CA GLY A 67 2.36 11.08 -20.10
C GLY A 67 3.87 11.28 -19.94
N LYS A 68 4.39 11.17 -18.71
CA LYS A 68 5.83 11.20 -18.45
C LYS A 68 6.47 9.81 -18.65
N PRO A 69 7.72 9.71 -19.13
CA PRO A 69 8.39 8.42 -19.29
C PRO A 69 8.55 7.66 -17.97
N GLU A 70 8.64 8.37 -16.84
CA GLU A 70 8.69 7.78 -15.49
C GLU A 70 7.37 7.11 -15.06
N GLU A 71 6.28 7.28 -15.81
CA GLU A 71 5.01 6.56 -15.58
C GLU A 71 5.08 5.10 -16.09
N GLY A 72 6.06 4.75 -16.93
CA GLY A 72 6.28 3.38 -17.39
C GLY A 72 6.64 2.40 -16.25
N ILE A 73 7.03 2.92 -15.09
CA ILE A 73 7.29 2.12 -13.88
C ILE A 73 6.19 2.28 -12.83
N LEU A 74 5.07 2.95 -13.14
CA LEU A 74 3.99 3.19 -12.19
C LEU A 74 3.31 1.87 -11.78
N ALA A 75 3.07 0.97 -12.72
CA ALA A 75 2.51 -0.36 -12.44
C ALA A 75 3.38 -1.12 -11.43
N SER A 76 4.68 -1.25 -11.70
CA SER A 76 5.64 -1.84 -10.76
C SER A 76 5.69 -1.09 -9.41
N ALA A 77 5.62 0.25 -9.40
CA ALA A 77 5.61 1.04 -8.17
C ALA A 77 4.36 0.79 -7.31
N ILE A 78 3.20 0.61 -7.96
CA ILE A 78 1.93 0.26 -7.31
C ILE A 78 2.00 -1.15 -6.74
N LEU A 79 2.57 -2.13 -7.45
CA LEU A 79 2.74 -3.49 -6.94
C LEU A 79 3.69 -3.53 -5.73
N ASN A 80 4.82 -2.81 -5.80
CA ASN A 80 5.74 -2.65 -4.67
C ASN A 80 5.05 -2.01 -3.45
N LEU A 81 4.18 -1.01 -3.69
CA LEU A 81 3.39 -0.40 -2.62
C LEU A 81 2.43 -1.41 -1.99
N VAL A 82 1.70 -2.19 -2.79
CA VAL A 82 0.79 -3.24 -2.28
C VAL A 82 1.57 -4.26 -1.44
N HIS A 83 2.71 -4.72 -1.93
CA HIS A 83 3.57 -5.62 -1.16
C HIS A 83 3.95 -5.01 0.20
N TRP A 84 4.36 -3.74 0.21
CA TRP A 84 4.73 -3.03 1.44
C TRP A 84 3.55 -2.84 2.40
N LEU A 85 2.34 -2.57 1.90
CA LEU A 85 1.11 -2.49 2.71
C LEU A 85 0.78 -3.85 3.36
N LEU A 86 0.95 -4.95 2.62
CA LEU A 86 0.79 -6.30 3.16
C LEU A 86 1.85 -6.62 4.23
N GLN A 87 3.10 -6.19 4.02
CA GLN A 87 4.16 -6.34 5.03
C GLN A 87 3.85 -5.53 6.30
N CYS A 88 3.34 -4.30 6.17
CA CYS A 88 2.87 -3.49 7.30
C CYS A 88 1.80 -4.25 8.10
N TYR A 89 0.80 -4.78 7.40
CA TYR A 89 -0.30 -5.52 8.02
C TYR A 89 0.19 -6.80 8.70
N HIS A 90 0.99 -7.62 8.00
CA HIS A 90 1.57 -8.83 8.54
C HIS A 90 2.42 -8.54 9.79
N HIS A 91 3.24 -7.48 9.76
CA HIS A 91 4.03 -7.08 10.92
C HIS A 91 3.14 -6.66 12.10
N ALA A 92 2.07 -5.90 11.85
CA ALA A 92 1.15 -5.48 12.89
C ALA A 92 0.41 -6.66 13.54
N VAL A 93 0.02 -7.67 12.74
CA VAL A 93 -0.72 -8.85 13.25
C VAL A 93 0.20 -9.90 13.86
N SER A 94 1.41 -10.09 13.31
CA SER A 94 2.36 -11.10 13.79
C SER A 94 3.12 -10.68 15.06
N ASN A 95 3.22 -9.38 15.34
CA ASN A 95 3.98 -8.89 16.48
C ASN A 95 3.04 -8.79 17.70
N ASN A 96 3.33 -9.55 18.77
CA ASN A 96 2.51 -9.64 19.99
C ASN A 96 2.51 -8.36 20.85
N ALA A 97 3.17 -7.28 20.42
CA ALA A 97 3.08 -5.98 21.06
C ALA A 97 1.78 -5.30 20.59
N GLU A 98 1.01 -4.69 21.51
CA GLU A 98 -0.29 -4.07 21.24
C GLU A 98 -0.31 -3.36 19.87
N PRO A 99 -0.94 -3.95 18.84
CA PRO A 99 -0.92 -3.35 17.53
C PRO A 99 -1.69 -2.04 17.62
N THR A 100 -1.02 -0.93 17.31
CA THR A 100 -1.73 0.33 17.14
C THR A 100 -2.80 0.13 16.07
N ALA A 101 -4.06 0.42 16.40
CA ALA A 101 -5.20 0.18 15.51
C ALA A 101 -4.99 0.79 14.11
N ASP A 102 -4.30 1.93 14.04
CA ASP A 102 -3.86 2.59 12.81
C ASP A 102 -3.00 1.70 11.89
N MET A 103 -2.07 0.91 12.43
CA MET A 103 -1.17 0.06 11.64
C MET A 103 -1.88 -1.16 11.03
N ILE A 104 -3.06 -1.53 11.57
CA ILE A 104 -3.90 -2.58 10.99
C ILE A 104 -4.93 -1.97 10.04
N GLN A 105 -5.60 -0.89 10.42
CA GLN A 105 -6.74 -0.35 9.66
C GLN A 105 -6.31 0.45 8.43
N LYS A 106 -5.27 1.29 8.52
CA LYS A 106 -4.85 2.15 7.41
C LYS A 106 -4.36 1.38 6.18
N PRO A 107 -3.53 0.31 6.30
CA PRO A 107 -3.15 -0.47 5.12
C PRO A 107 -4.35 -1.09 4.40
N VAL A 108 -5.34 -1.57 5.17
CA VAL A 108 -6.58 -2.15 4.64
C VAL A 108 -7.42 -1.08 3.94
N SER A 109 -7.59 0.10 4.54
CA SER A 109 -8.30 1.24 3.95
C SER A 109 -7.67 1.68 2.62
N ILE A 110 -6.35 1.81 2.57
CA ILE A 110 -5.61 2.18 1.36
C ILE A 110 -5.82 1.13 0.28
N LEU A 111 -5.61 -0.15 0.60
CA LEU A 111 -5.82 -1.26 -0.34
C LEU A 111 -7.25 -1.27 -0.89
N HIS A 112 -8.25 -1.09 -0.01
CA HIS A 112 -9.65 -0.99 -0.41
C HIS A 112 -9.90 0.17 -1.38
N GLY A 113 -9.33 1.35 -1.10
CA GLY A 113 -9.39 2.49 -2.02
C GLY A 113 -8.69 2.23 -3.35
N MET A 114 -7.64 1.40 -3.39
CA MET A 114 -6.93 1.07 -4.63
C MET A 114 -7.79 0.17 -5.52
N LEU A 115 -8.47 -0.81 -4.93
CA LEU A 115 -9.35 -1.74 -5.66
C LEU A 115 -10.65 -1.10 -6.13
N ASN A 116 -11.16 -0.11 -5.41
CA ASN A 116 -12.32 0.68 -5.85
C ASN A 116 -11.98 1.69 -6.95
N CYS A 117 -10.71 1.81 -7.35
CA CYS A 117 -10.27 2.70 -8.41
C CYS A 117 -9.92 1.90 -9.66
N ASP A 118 -10.69 2.08 -10.75
CA ASP A 118 -10.48 1.36 -12.02
C ASP A 118 -9.06 1.54 -12.56
N PHE A 119 -8.51 2.75 -12.44
CA PHE A 119 -7.15 3.06 -12.90
C PHE A 119 -6.08 2.29 -12.13
N LEU A 120 -6.14 2.31 -10.80
CA LEU A 120 -5.17 1.61 -9.95
C LEU A 120 -5.31 0.08 -10.09
N THR A 121 -6.54 -0.39 -10.27
CA THR A 121 -6.85 -1.80 -10.57
C THR A 121 -6.25 -2.24 -11.91
N ALA A 122 -6.41 -1.43 -12.96
CA ALA A 122 -5.77 -1.69 -14.25
C ALA A 122 -4.23 -1.66 -14.15
N MET A 123 -3.67 -0.77 -13.35
CA MET A 123 -2.22 -0.73 -13.10
C MET A 123 -1.70 -1.96 -12.37
N LEU A 124 -2.45 -2.48 -11.39
CA LEU A 124 -2.12 -3.74 -10.73
C LEU A 124 -2.16 -4.93 -11.71
N TYR A 125 -3.17 -4.97 -12.57
CA TYR A 125 -3.27 -5.98 -13.62
C TYR A 125 -2.08 -5.92 -14.59
N LEU A 126 -1.63 -4.71 -14.96
CA LEU A 126 -0.44 -4.55 -15.79
C LEU A 126 0.83 -5.01 -15.06
N ALA A 127 0.96 -4.68 -13.77
CA ALA A 127 2.13 -5.00 -12.96
C ALA A 127 2.40 -6.52 -12.85
N LYS A 128 1.34 -7.35 -12.91
CA LYS A 128 1.43 -8.81 -13.01
C LYS A 128 2.32 -9.29 -14.16
N HIS A 129 2.27 -8.59 -15.29
CA HIS A 129 3.04 -8.94 -16.47
C HIS A 129 4.44 -8.33 -16.46
N ASP A 130 4.62 -7.21 -15.75
CA ASP A 130 5.91 -6.52 -15.65
C ASP A 130 6.87 -7.23 -14.67
N ASP A 131 6.38 -7.73 -13.54
CA ASP A 131 7.19 -8.36 -12.49
C ASP A 131 6.47 -9.55 -11.85
N ILE A 132 6.54 -10.70 -12.53
CA ILE A 132 5.86 -11.95 -12.13
C ILE A 132 6.41 -12.47 -10.79
N ASP A 133 7.69 -12.26 -10.51
CA ASP A 133 8.33 -12.74 -9.28
C ASP A 133 7.80 -11.97 -8.07
N LEU A 134 7.82 -10.63 -8.11
CA LEU A 134 7.26 -9.80 -7.05
C LEU A 134 5.75 -10.05 -6.88
N TYR A 135 5.04 -10.24 -7.99
CA TYR A 135 3.64 -10.60 -7.97
C TYR A 135 3.39 -11.91 -7.20
N ASN A 136 4.20 -12.96 -7.44
CA ASN A 136 4.06 -14.23 -6.72
C ASN A 136 4.35 -14.06 -5.23
N GLU A 137 5.29 -13.19 -4.85
CA GLU A 137 5.52 -12.84 -3.44
C GLU A 137 4.30 -12.17 -2.81
N VAL A 138 3.63 -11.26 -3.52
CA VAL A 138 2.40 -10.61 -3.07
C VAL A 138 1.29 -11.64 -2.82
N VAL A 139 1.06 -12.56 -3.77
CA VAL A 139 0.07 -13.65 -3.61
C VAL A 139 0.39 -14.50 -2.39
N LYS A 140 1.66 -14.91 -2.25
CA LYS A 140 2.11 -15.71 -1.11
C LYS A 140 1.89 -14.97 0.20
N LYS A 141 2.20 -13.67 0.27
CA LYS A 141 1.97 -12.84 1.45
C LYS A 141 0.49 -12.72 1.80
N CYS A 142 -0.40 -12.61 0.82
CA CYS A 142 -1.84 -12.65 1.07
C CYS A 142 -2.27 -13.97 1.72
N GLN A 143 -1.74 -15.10 1.25
CA GLN A 143 -2.05 -16.43 1.81
C GLN A 143 -1.52 -16.56 3.24
N GLU A 144 -0.27 -16.15 3.50
CA GLU A 144 0.32 -16.15 4.84
C GLU A 144 -0.52 -15.32 5.83
N ILE A 145 -1.01 -14.15 5.41
CA ILE A 145 -1.87 -13.31 6.24
C ILE A 145 -3.25 -13.97 6.47
N GLU A 146 -3.85 -14.59 5.45
CA GLU A 146 -5.14 -15.30 5.60
C GLU A 146 -5.01 -16.48 6.59
N GLU A 147 -3.92 -17.24 6.52
CA GLU A 147 -3.62 -18.31 7.48
C GLU A 147 -3.43 -17.79 8.91
N LEU A 148 -2.70 -16.68 9.08
CA LEU A 148 -2.49 -16.07 10.40
C LEU A 148 -3.80 -15.57 11.03
N LEU A 149 -4.70 -15.00 10.22
CA LEU A 149 -6.01 -14.53 10.67
C LEU A 149 -6.93 -15.71 11.06
N LEU A 150 -6.84 -16.84 10.36
CA LEU A 150 -7.57 -18.05 10.72
C LEU A 150 -7.08 -18.67 12.04
N GLN A 151 -5.79 -18.52 12.36
CA GLN A 151 -5.22 -19.04 13.60
C GLN A 151 -5.48 -18.14 14.82
N HIS A 152 -5.76 -16.84 14.61
CA HIS A 152 -5.97 -15.85 15.68
C HIS A 152 -7.40 -15.27 15.63
N GLU A 153 -8.43 -16.07 15.94
CA GLU A 153 -9.84 -15.64 16.00
C GLU A 153 -10.10 -14.42 16.91
N HIS A 154 -9.22 -14.12 17.87
CA HIS A 154 -9.35 -12.96 18.76
C HIS A 154 -8.87 -11.62 18.16
N ILE A 155 -8.17 -11.62 17.01
CA ILE A 155 -7.80 -10.40 16.26
C ILE A 155 -8.88 -10.08 15.19
N ALA A 156 -9.98 -10.85 15.17
CA ALA A 156 -11.11 -10.77 14.23
C ALA A 156 -12.02 -9.53 14.39
N ALA A 157 -11.43 -8.36 14.69
CA ALA A 157 -11.98 -7.08 14.23
C ALA A 157 -11.59 -6.78 12.76
N ALA A 158 -10.89 -7.71 12.08
CA ALA A 158 -10.42 -7.60 10.70
C ALA A 158 -11.41 -8.11 9.63
N ALA A 159 -12.72 -8.01 9.86
CA ALA A 159 -13.74 -8.15 8.82
C ALA A 159 -13.43 -7.39 7.50
N PRO A 160 -12.85 -6.15 7.51
CA PRO A 160 -12.60 -5.43 6.26
C PRO A 160 -11.47 -6.03 5.39
N PHE A 161 -10.49 -6.75 5.95
CA PHE A 161 -9.39 -7.28 5.13
C PHE A 161 -9.83 -8.48 4.31
N GLN A 162 -10.62 -9.40 4.87
CA GLN A 162 -11.16 -10.52 4.12
C GLN A 162 -12.13 -10.06 3.01
N GLU A 163 -12.95 -9.03 3.25
CA GLU A 163 -13.79 -8.42 2.21
C GLU A 163 -12.98 -7.71 1.13
N THR A 164 -11.92 -7.01 1.53
CA THR A 164 -11.00 -6.34 0.59
C THR A 164 -10.23 -7.35 -0.27
N LEU A 165 -9.82 -8.49 0.30
CA LEU A 165 -9.20 -9.59 -0.44
C LEU A 165 -10.20 -10.35 -1.33
N ARG A 166 -11.44 -10.54 -0.86
CA ARG A 166 -12.50 -11.29 -1.57
C ARG A 166 -13.21 -10.50 -2.67
N GLY A 167 -12.93 -9.20 -2.79
CA GLY A 167 -13.39 -8.35 -3.89
C GLY A 167 -14.76 -7.74 -3.61
N THR A 168 -14.79 -6.41 -3.47
CA THR A 168 -16.03 -5.64 -3.50
C THR A 168 -16.39 -5.38 -4.97
N LYS A 169 -17.50 -5.98 -5.43
CA LYS A 169 -18.03 -5.85 -6.79
C LYS A 169 -18.60 -4.45 -7.06
N CYS A 170 -18.49 -3.98 -8.30
CA CYS A 170 -19.65 -3.45 -9.03
C CYS A 170 -19.49 -3.58 -10.57
N HIS A 171 -20.52 -4.16 -11.21
CA HIS A 171 -20.69 -4.42 -12.66
C HIS A 171 -19.84 -5.53 -13.31
N GLY A 172 -20.22 -6.78 -13.06
CA GLY A 172 -20.03 -7.89 -14.03
C GLY A 172 -18.79 -8.78 -13.88
N CYS A 173 -17.74 -8.35 -13.17
CA CYS A 173 -16.56 -9.15 -12.92
C CYS A 173 -16.19 -9.07 -11.42
N ALA A 174 -16.44 -10.14 -10.65
CA ALA A 174 -15.78 -10.26 -9.36
C ALA A 174 -14.35 -10.69 -9.66
N VAL A 175 -13.40 -9.79 -9.45
CA VAL A 175 -11.98 -10.14 -9.57
C VAL A 175 -11.39 -10.06 -8.18
N ARG A 176 -11.03 -11.21 -7.62
CA ARG A 176 -10.34 -11.29 -6.32
C ARG A 176 -9.03 -10.54 -6.38
N LEU A 177 -8.51 -10.09 -5.23
CA LEU A 177 -7.14 -9.61 -5.18
C LEU A 177 -6.16 -10.68 -5.69
N SER A 178 -6.46 -11.97 -5.54
CA SER A 178 -5.71 -13.11 -6.09
C SER A 178 -6.03 -13.48 -7.55
N GLU A 179 -6.95 -12.78 -8.19
CA GLU A 179 -7.23 -12.89 -9.64
C GLU A 179 -6.71 -11.66 -10.42
N LEU A 180 -6.58 -10.52 -9.73
CA LEU A 180 -5.96 -9.27 -10.19
C LEU A 180 -4.45 -9.23 -9.92
N VAL A 181 -4.07 -9.68 -8.73
CA VAL A 181 -2.81 -10.36 -8.49
C VAL A 181 -3.06 -11.79 -8.95
#